data_AF-A0A2V9GTT6-F1
#
_entry.id   AF-A0A2V9GTT6-F1
#
_cell.length_a   1.000
_cell.length_b   1.000
_cell.length_c   1.000
_cell.angle_alpha   90.00
_cell.angle_beta   90.00
_cell.angle_gamma   90.00
#
_symmetry.space_group_name_H-M   'P 1'
#
loop_
_entity.id
_entity.type
_entity.pdbx_description
1 polymer ?
#
loop_
_entity_poly.entity_id
_entity_poly.type
_entity_poly.pdbx_seq_one_letter_code
_entity_poly.pdbx_strand_id
1 'polypeptide(L)'
;MNELVREAAFPDAEFERERRQKLEEVKLERTQPGFLASERLRKVLFGVHPYGQVSPSEAQVAAYKREDLQAVYRESYTPENALLLLVGDFDSQEMLKTAEKVFGGWKGVKPAAKTFAAPPNPRGR
;
A
#
# COMPACT_ATOMS: atom_id res chain seq x y z
N MET A 1 -5.04 -15.82 -7.30
CA MET A 1 -3.98 -15.13 -6.54
C MET A 1 -2.75 -14.84 -7.40
N ASN A 2 -2.26 -15.80 -8.20
CA ASN A 2 -1.15 -15.58 -9.15
C ASN A 2 -1.35 -14.37 -10.08
N GLU A 3 -2.52 -14.25 -10.72
CA GLU A 3 -2.84 -13.15 -11.64
C GLU A 3 -2.84 -11.77 -10.97
N LEU A 4 -3.35 -11.66 -9.73
CA LEU A 4 -3.34 -10.41 -8.98
C LEU A 4 -1.93 -9.94 -8.61
N VAL A 5 -1.03 -10.88 -8.32
CA VAL A 5 0.33 -10.57 -7.86
C VAL A 5 1.32 -10.37 -9.02
N ARG A 6 1.05 -10.94 -10.20
CA ARG A 6 1.95 -10.86 -11.37
C ARG A 6 1.41 -10.08 -12.57
N GLU A 7 0.09 -10.04 -12.75
CA GLU A 7 -0.56 -9.64 -14.00
C GLU A 7 -1.70 -8.63 -13.77
N ALA A 8 -1.59 -7.76 -12.76
CA ALA A 8 -2.59 -6.75 -12.52
C ALA A 8 -2.73 -5.79 -13.72
N ALA A 9 -3.91 -5.79 -14.35
CA ALA A 9 -4.16 -5.05 -15.59
C ALA A 9 -4.44 -3.54 -15.40
N PHE A 10 -4.95 -3.15 -14.22
CA PHE A 10 -5.36 -1.77 -13.88
C PHE A 10 -6.23 -1.07 -14.96
N PRO A 11 -7.39 -1.58 -15.40
CA PRO A 11 -8.16 -0.93 -16.47
C PRO A 11 -8.49 0.55 -16.17
N ASP A 12 -8.44 1.43 -17.18
CA ASP A 12 -8.64 2.89 -16.99
C ASP A 12 -9.99 3.23 -16.35
N ALA A 13 -11.06 2.57 -16.79
CA ALA A 13 -12.41 2.80 -16.27
C ALA A 13 -12.52 2.42 -14.79
N GLU A 14 -11.88 1.33 -14.39
CA GLU A 14 -11.84 0.86 -13.00
C GLU A 14 -11.00 1.82 -12.15
N PHE A 15 -9.82 2.22 -12.64
CA PHE A 15 -8.99 3.21 -11.96
C PHE A 15 -9.75 4.52 -11.70
N GLU A 16 -10.41 5.07 -12.72
CA GLU A 16 -11.16 6.31 -12.58
C GLU A 16 -12.36 6.17 -11.65
N ARG A 17 -13.01 5.00 -11.61
CA ARG A 17 -14.08 4.73 -10.64
C ARG A 17 -13.54 4.73 -9.21
N GLU A 18 -12.47 3.98 -8.95
CA GLU A 18 -11.84 3.89 -7.63
C GLU A 18 -11.28 5.23 -7.16
N ARG A 19 -10.67 6.02 -8.07
CA ARG A 19 -10.18 7.38 -7.76
C ARG A 19 -11.31 8.30 -7.30
N ARG A 20 -12.46 8.28 -7.98
CA ARG A 20 -13.65 9.05 -7.57
C ARG A 20 -14.21 8.58 -6.23
N GLN A 21 -14.31 7.26 -6.03
CA GLN A 21 -14.78 6.70 -4.77
C GLN A 21 -13.85 7.10 -3.62
N LYS A 22 -12.54 7.02 -3.82
CA LYS A 22 -11.56 7.41 -2.81
C LYS A 22 -11.64 8.90 -2.50
N LEU A 23 -11.90 9.75 -3.50
CA LEU A 23 -12.07 11.18 -3.29
C LEU A 23 -13.25 11.48 -2.36
N GLU A 24 -14.38 10.80 -2.55
CA GLU A 24 -15.56 10.96 -1.67
C GLU A 24 -15.34 10.39 -0.27
N GLU A 25 -14.67 9.24 -0.14
CA GLU A 25 -14.27 8.69 1.17
C GLU A 25 -13.40 9.69 1.94
N VAL A 26 -12.41 10.28 1.26
CA VAL A 26 -11.46 11.23 1.83
C VAL A 26 -12.11 12.56 2.23
N LYS A 27 -13.20 12.96 1.55
CA LYS A 27 -14.06 14.08 1.98
C LYS A 27 -14.85 13.72 3.24
N LEU A 28 -15.47 12.54 3.25
CA LEU A 28 -16.28 12.07 4.37
C LEU A 28 -15.45 11.87 5.65
N GLU A 29 -14.24 11.33 5.55
CA GLU A 29 -13.30 11.23 6.67
C GLU A 29 -13.10 12.60 7.34
N ARG A 30 -12.96 13.66 6.54
CA ARG A 30 -12.71 15.03 7.03
C ARG A 30 -13.93 15.71 7.65
N THR A 31 -15.13 15.13 7.54
CA THR A 31 -16.29 15.60 8.31
C THR A 31 -16.36 15.00 9.70
N GLN A 32 -15.53 13.99 10.01
CA GLN A 32 -15.56 13.28 11.29
C GLN A 32 -14.56 13.90 12.28
N PRO A 33 -15.01 14.41 13.44
CA PRO A 33 -14.13 15.03 14.44
C PRO A 33 -13.00 14.10 14.94
N GLY A 34 -13.30 12.80 15.10
CA GLY A 34 -12.32 11.81 15.54
C GLY A 34 -11.17 11.62 14.55
N PHE A 35 -11.48 11.63 13.25
CA PHE A 35 -10.47 11.58 12.20
C PHE A 35 -9.59 12.83 12.22
N LEU A 36 -10.20 14.02 12.31
CA LEU A 36 -9.46 15.28 12.39
C LEU A 36 -8.52 15.32 13.61
N ALA A 37 -8.99 14.87 14.78
CA ALA A 37 -8.15 14.78 15.98
C ALA A 37 -6.96 13.83 15.78
N SER A 38 -7.20 12.64 15.22
CA SER A 38 -6.16 11.66 14.91
C SER A 38 -5.12 12.19 13.91
N GLU A 39 -5.58 12.84 12.83
CA GLU A 39 -4.71 13.44 11.81
C GLU A 39 -3.81 14.53 12.44
N ARG A 40 -4.36 15.39 13.29
CA ARG A 40 -3.58 16.43 13.98
C ARG A 40 -2.59 15.84 14.99
N LEU A 41 -3.02 14.85 15.77
CA LEU A 41 -2.14 14.16 16.72
C LEU A 41 -0.94 13.53 16.01
N ARG A 42 -1.18 12.81 14.90
CA ARG A 42 -0.13 12.16 14.11
C ARG A 42 0.86 13.18 13.53
N LYS A 43 0.38 14.33 13.04
CA LYS A 43 1.24 15.44 12.58
C LYS A 43 2.12 15.99 13.70
N VAL A 44 1.61 16.13 14.93
CA VAL A 44 2.40 16.59 16.08
C VAL A 44 3.47 15.57 16.47
N LEU A 45 3.12 14.29 16.50
CA LEU A 45 4.02 13.21 16.93
C LEU A 45 5.14 12.91 15.91
N PHE A 46 4.82 12.94 14.62
CA PHE A 46 5.71 12.45 13.57
C PHE A 46 6.20 13.55 12.62
N GLY A 47 5.63 14.76 12.67
CA GLY A 47 6.02 15.87 11.80
C GLY A 47 5.91 15.49 10.32
N VAL A 48 7.03 15.60 9.61
CA VAL A 48 7.15 15.25 8.18
C VAL A 48 7.43 13.76 7.92
N HIS A 49 7.64 12.96 8.97
CA HIS A 49 7.85 11.51 8.80
C HIS A 49 6.57 10.86 8.25
N PRO A 50 6.65 9.83 7.37
CA PRO A 50 5.47 9.21 6.74
C PRO A 50 4.37 8.78 7.71
N TYR A 51 4.73 8.38 8.93
CA TYR A 51 3.77 8.04 9.99
C TYR A 51 2.91 9.22 10.49
N GLY A 52 3.24 10.45 10.11
CA GLY A 52 2.43 11.64 10.35
C GLY A 52 1.27 11.80 9.37
N GLN A 53 1.29 11.06 8.26
CA GLN A 53 0.23 11.08 7.24
C GLN A 53 -0.68 9.87 7.43
N VAL A 54 -1.94 10.12 7.82
CA VAL A 54 -2.95 9.06 8.03
C VAL A 54 -3.88 8.87 6.82
N SER A 55 -3.99 9.87 5.95
CA SER A 55 -4.82 9.84 4.74
C SER A 55 -4.26 10.84 3.73
N PRO A 56 -4.40 10.62 2.41
CA PRO A 56 -4.07 11.62 1.40
C PRO A 56 -5.02 12.83 1.46
N SER A 57 -4.61 13.96 0.89
CA SER A 57 -5.48 15.11 0.64
C SER A 57 -6.37 14.86 -0.59
N GLU A 58 -7.49 15.59 -0.67
CA GLU A 58 -8.34 15.58 -1.87
C GLU A 58 -7.55 15.93 -3.14
N ALA A 59 -6.65 16.91 -3.05
CA ALA A 59 -5.77 17.30 -4.16
C ALA A 59 -4.81 16.18 -4.57
N GLN A 60 -4.28 15.41 -3.62
CA GLN A 60 -3.43 14.25 -3.91
C GLN A 60 -4.23 13.17 -4.64
N VAL A 61 -5.40 12.80 -4.13
CA VAL A 61 -6.27 11.78 -4.76
C VAL A 61 -6.71 12.22 -6.15
N ALA A 62 -7.05 13.51 -6.31
CA ALA A 62 -7.43 14.07 -7.60
C ALA A 62 -6.29 14.00 -8.63
N ALA A 63 -5.04 14.10 -8.19
CA ALA A 63 -3.86 14.11 -9.05
C ALA A 63 -3.28 12.71 -9.35
N TYR A 64 -3.73 11.66 -8.67
CA TYR A 64 -3.26 10.29 -8.94
C TYR A 64 -3.54 9.89 -10.37
N LYS A 65 -2.58 9.17 -10.95
CA LYS A 65 -2.67 8.60 -12.28
C LYS A 65 -2.56 7.08 -12.22
N ARG A 66 -3.08 6.41 -13.25
CA ARG A 66 -2.99 4.95 -13.39
C ARG A 66 -1.52 4.49 -13.40
N GLU A 67 -0.64 5.27 -14.02
CA GLU A 67 0.78 4.96 -14.14
C GLU A 67 1.47 4.96 -12.78
N ASP A 68 1.01 5.78 -11.83
CA ASP A 68 1.57 5.81 -10.46
C ASP A 68 1.31 4.47 -9.76
N LEU A 69 0.10 3.91 -9.91
CA LEU A 69 -0.24 2.59 -9.37
C LEU A 69 0.56 1.48 -10.06
N GLN A 70 0.71 1.55 -11.38
CA GLN A 70 1.52 0.56 -12.11
C GLN A 70 2.98 0.62 -11.69
N ALA A 71 3.54 1.81 -11.45
CA ALA A 71 4.89 1.99 -10.97
C ALA A 71 5.07 1.38 -9.58
N VAL A 72 4.18 1.71 -8.63
CA VAL A 72 4.20 1.14 -7.28
C VAL A 72 4.03 -0.38 -7.31
N TYR A 73 3.15 -0.91 -8.17
CA TYR A 73 2.94 -2.34 -8.34
C TYR A 73 4.22 -3.05 -8.81
N ARG A 74 4.84 -2.55 -9.89
CA ARG A 74 6.08 -3.14 -10.42
C ARG A 74 7.24 -3.04 -9.44
N GLU A 75 7.33 -1.96 -8.68
CA GLU A 75 8.38 -1.75 -7.68
C GLU A 75 8.17 -2.65 -6.46
N SER A 76 6.94 -2.75 -5.95
CA SER A 76 6.66 -3.32 -4.62
C SER A 76 6.25 -4.79 -4.63
N TYR A 77 5.60 -5.26 -5.71
CA TYR A 77 5.11 -6.63 -5.83
C TYR A 77 6.19 -7.52 -6.48
N THR A 78 7.21 -7.84 -5.71
CA THR A 78 8.33 -8.70 -6.12
C THR A 78 8.51 -9.89 -5.17
N PRO A 79 9.05 -11.03 -5.64
CA PRO A 79 9.24 -12.21 -4.79
C PRO A 79 10.19 -11.95 -3.62
N GLU A 80 11.21 -11.11 -3.81
CA GLU A 80 12.14 -10.72 -2.74
C GLU A 80 11.55 -9.71 -1.73
N ASN A 81 10.35 -9.21 -1.98
CA ASN A 81 9.60 -8.33 -1.08
C ASN A 81 8.29 -8.96 -0.58
N ALA A 82 8.13 -10.28 -0.74
CA ALA A 82 6.92 -11.01 -0.38
C ALA A 82 7.20 -12.23 0.51
N LEU A 83 6.19 -12.65 1.26
CA LEU A 83 6.21 -13.86 2.09
C LEU A 83 4.92 -14.65 1.86
N LEU A 84 5.03 -15.91 1.47
CA LEU A 84 3.90 -16.82 1.33
C LEU A 84 3.74 -17.63 2.63
N LEU A 85 2.60 -17.44 3.30
CA LEU A 85 2.22 -18.20 4.49
C LEU A 85 1.03 -19.10 4.15
N LEU A 86 1.16 -20.40 4.43
CA LEU A 86 0.15 -21.42 4.15
C LEU A 86 -0.16 -22.14 5.46
N VAL A 87 -1.44 -22.19 5.83
CA VAL A 87 -1.91 -22.83 7.07
C VAL A 87 -3.17 -23.62 6.76
N GLY A 88 -3.19 -24.89 7.16
CA GLY A 88 -4.32 -25.77 6.92
C GLY A 88 -3.92 -27.25 6.99
N ASP A 89 -4.83 -28.11 6.57
CA ASP A 89 -4.63 -29.55 6.47
C ASP A 89 -4.25 -29.92 5.03
N PHE A 90 -2.94 -30.06 4.77
CA PHE A 90 -2.38 -30.44 3.49
C PHE A 90 -1.01 -31.09 3.67
N ASP A 91 -0.59 -31.89 2.68
CA ASP A 91 0.79 -32.36 2.63
C ASP A 91 1.74 -31.22 2.28
N SER A 92 2.76 -31.02 3.12
CA SER A 92 3.71 -29.92 2.97
C SER A 92 4.56 -30.00 1.68
N GLN A 93 4.90 -31.20 1.22
CA GLN A 93 5.74 -31.40 0.05
C GLN A 93 4.95 -31.18 -1.24
N GLU A 94 3.73 -31.69 -1.31
CA GLU A 94 2.81 -31.43 -2.42
C GLU A 94 2.45 -29.95 -2.53
N MET A 95 2.24 -29.31 -1.38
CA MET A 95 1.94 -27.87 -1.34
C MET A 95 3.14 -27.04 -1.79
N LEU A 96 4.36 -27.40 -1.38
CA LEU A 96 5.57 -26.71 -1.85
C LEU A 96 5.74 -26.82 -3.37
N LYS A 97 5.56 -28.01 -3.95
CA LYS A 97 5.60 -28.21 -5.41
C LYS A 97 4.55 -27.37 -6.13
N THR A 98 3.36 -27.25 -5.55
CA THR A 98 2.29 -26.41 -6.10
C THR A 98 2.67 -24.93 -6.03
N ALA A 99 3.23 -24.47 -4.91
CA ALA A 99 3.72 -23.10 -4.75
C ALA A 99 4.84 -22.78 -5.74
N GLU A 100 5.82 -23.68 -5.92
CA GLU A 100 6.89 -23.55 -6.91
C GLU A 100 6.34 -23.50 -8.34
N LYS A 101 5.35 -24.35 -8.67
CA LYS A 101 4.71 -24.32 -9.99
C LYS A 101 4.02 -22.98 -10.28
N VAL A 102 3.41 -22.36 -9.26
CA VAL A 102 2.67 -21.11 -9.41
C VAL A 102 3.59 -19.89 -9.39
N PHE A 103 4.52 -19.84 -8.44
CA PHE A 103 5.33 -18.65 -8.13
C PHE A 103 6.80 -18.77 -8.57
N GLY A 104 7.30 -19.95 -8.92
CA GLY A 104 8.73 -20.16 -9.26
C GLY A 104 9.20 -19.37 -10.49
N GLY A 105 8.29 -18.97 -11.37
CA GLY A 105 8.58 -18.07 -12.49
C GLY A 105 8.46 -16.58 -12.19
N TRP A 106 8.05 -16.20 -10.97
CA TRP A 106 7.93 -14.80 -10.56
C TRP A 106 9.32 -14.20 -10.31
N LYS A 107 9.61 -13.07 -10.93
CA LYS A 107 10.90 -12.38 -10.86
C LYS A 107 10.71 -10.96 -10.37
N GLY A 108 11.73 -10.44 -9.70
CA GLY A 108 11.78 -9.07 -9.21
C GLY A 108 12.68 -9.00 -7.99
N VAL A 109 13.26 -7.83 -7.75
CA VAL A 109 14.21 -7.59 -6.66
C VAL A 109 13.54 -6.87 -5.51
N LYS A 110 14.14 -6.94 -4.33
CA LYS A 110 13.67 -6.17 -3.18
C LYS A 110 13.82 -4.66 -3.47
N PRO A 111 12.78 -3.84 -3.28
CA PRO A 111 12.91 -2.39 -3.38
C PRO A 111 13.93 -1.85 -2.38
N ALA A 112 14.63 -0.79 -2.76
CA ALA A 112 15.53 -0.09 -1.85
C ALA A 112 14.74 0.43 -0.64
N ALA A 113 15.28 0.23 0.56
CA ALA A 113 14.69 0.77 1.77
C ALA A 113 14.67 2.30 1.70
N LYS A 114 13.48 2.89 1.85
CA LYS A 114 13.33 4.35 1.94
C LYS A 114 13.82 4.80 3.31
N THR A 115 14.75 5.75 3.34
CA THR A 115 15.22 6.38 4.57
C THR A 115 14.43 7.65 4.83
N PHE A 116 14.01 7.84 6.07
CA PHE A 116 13.27 9.02 6.51
C PHE A 116 13.97 9.66 7.69
N ALA A 117 13.87 10.99 7.80
CA ALA A 117 14.39 11.70 8.96
C ALA A 117 13.67 11.23 10.23
N ALA A 118 14.38 11.12 11.34
CA ALA A 118 13.78 10.74 12.61
C ALA A 118 12.63 11.69 12.96
N PRO A 119 11.52 11.17 13.51
CA PRO A 119 10.41 12.01 13.93
C PRO A 119 10.87 12.99 15.03
N PRO A 120 10.21 14.17 15.15
CA PRO A 120 10.53 15.12 16.20
C PRO A 120 10.29 14.46 17.57
N ASN A 121 11.17 14.74 18.54
CA ASN A 121 10.93 14.30 19.91
C ASN A 121 9.71 15.08 20.44
N PRO A 122 8.61 14.41 20.83
CA PRO A 122 7.47 15.12 21.38
C PRO A 122 7.93 15.87 22.62
N ARG A 123 7.87 17.21 22.57
CA ARG A 123 8.14 18.04 23.74
C ARG A 123 7.01 17.81 24.72
N GLY A 124 7.24 16.93 25.70
CA GLY A 124 6.38 16.80 26.86
C GLY A 124 6.27 18.15 27.58
N ARG A 125 5.07 18.46 28.08
CA ARG A 125 4.93 19.45 29.16
C ARG A 125 5.35 18.82 30.47
#